data_AF-A0A0C5VKY8-F1
#
_entry.id   AF-A0A0C5VKY8-F1
#
_cell.length_a   1.000
_cell.length_b   1.000
_cell.length_c   1.000
_cell.angle_alpha   90.00
_cell.angle_beta   90.00
_cell.angle_gamma   90.00
#
_symmetry.space_group_name_H-M   'P 1'
#
loop_
_entity.id
_entity.type
_entity.pdbx_description
1 polymer ?
#
loop_
_entity_poly.entity_id
_entity_poly.type
_entity_poly.pdbx_seq_one_letter_code
_entity_poly.pdbx_strand_id
1 'polypeptide(L)' 'MSDTLTQLEEQLKTIQSGLFRMGPERIRALSTHETDDLIVKLEKTTVDALNNVAKLKG' A
#
# COMPACT_ATOMS: atom_id res chain seq x y z
N MET A 1 -16.31 13.29 -1.63
CA MET A 1 -14.97 13.87 -1.88
C MET A 1 -14.09 13.80 -0.64
N SER A 2 -14.53 14.26 0.54
CA SER A 2 -13.74 14.13 1.78
C SER A 2 -13.41 12.67 2.15
N ASP A 3 -14.38 11.75 2.09
CA ASP A 3 -14.12 10.33 2.39
C ASP A 3 -13.14 9.66 1.43
N THR A 4 -13.21 9.98 0.14
CA THR A 4 -12.30 9.42 -0.88
C THR A 4 -10.88 9.95 -0.70
N LEU A 5 -10.73 11.21 -0.27
CA LEU A 5 -9.42 11.79 0.02
C LEU A 5 -8.79 11.17 1.27
N THR A 6 -9.59 10.99 2.33
CA THR A 6 -9.17 10.30 3.57
C THR A 6 -8.75 8.86 3.29
N GLN A 7 -9.56 8.13 2.52
CA GLN A 7 -9.21 6.76 2.11
C GLN A 7 -7.91 6.70 1.30
N LEU A 8 -7.69 7.67 0.40
CA LEU A 8 -6.46 7.75 -0.37
C LEU A 8 -5.25 8.01 0.54
N GLU A 9 -5.38 8.88 1.54
CA GLU A 9 -4.32 9.13 2.52
C GLU A 9 -3.98 7.87 3.34
N GLU A 10 -4.99 7.11 3.79
CA GLU A 10 -4.78 5.84 4.51
C GLU A 10 -4.12 4.76 3.63
N GLN A 11 -4.51 4.68 2.36
CA GLN A 11 -3.90 3.77 1.39
C GLN A 11 -2.43 4.13 1.15
N LEU A 12 -2.12 5.43 0.99
CA LEU A 12 -0.75 5.90 0.81
C LEU A 12 0.11 5.65 2.06
N LYS A 13 -0.42 5.86 3.27
CA LYS A 13 0.26 5.51 4.53
C LYS A 13 0.54 4.00 4.64
N THR A 14 -0.40 3.17 4.19
CA THR A 14 -0.24 1.72 4.16
C THR A 14 0.89 1.32 3.21
N ILE A 15 0.94 1.92 2.02
CA ILE A 15 2.00 1.69 1.03
C ILE A 15 3.36 2.12 1.61
N GLN A 16 3.44 3.32 2.19
CA GLN A 16 4.66 3.83 2.83
C GLN A 16 5.18 2.89 3.92
N SER A 17 4.28 2.39 4.79
CA SER A 17 4.64 1.47 5.87
C SER A 17 5.14 0.12 5.34
N GLY A 18 4.51 -0.41 4.29
CA GLY A 18 4.96 -1.66 3.68
C GLY A 18 6.32 -1.53 3.01
N LEU A 19 6.56 -0.45 2.26
CA LEU A 19 7.89 -0.18 1.68
C LEU A 19 8.98 -0.07 2.76
N PHE A 20 8.66 0.56 3.89
CA PHE A 20 9.55 0.63 5.05
C PHE A 20 9.84 -0.75 5.67
N ARG A 21 8.92 -1.71 5.59
CA ARG A 21 9.14 -3.10 6.02
C ARG A 21 9.93 -3.92 5.01
N MET A 22 9.88 -3.56 3.73
CA MET A 22 10.67 -4.18 2.66
C MET A 22 12.10 -3.63 2.55
N GLY A 23 12.52 -2.73 3.46
CA GLY A 23 13.90 -2.27 3.53
C GLY A 23 14.90 -3.44 3.72
N PRO A 24 16.15 -3.29 3.27
CA PRO A 24 17.11 -4.39 3.14
C PRO A 24 17.39 -5.15 4.44
N GLU A 25 17.31 -4.50 5.60
CA GLU A 25 17.50 -5.18 6.90
C GLU A 25 16.25 -5.90 7.40
N ARG A 26 15.07 -5.45 6.97
CA ARG A 26 13.77 -5.91 7.49
C ARG A 26 13.15 -6.98 6.64
N ILE A 27 13.38 -6.91 5.33
CA ILE A 27 13.04 -8.00 4.41
C ILE A 27 13.84 -9.27 4.72
N ARG A 28 15.06 -9.12 5.24
CA ARG A 28 15.87 -10.26 5.74
C ARG A 28 15.32 -10.85 7.05
N ALA A 29 14.55 -10.06 7.80
CA ALA A 29 13.91 -10.48 9.04
C ALA A 29 12.49 -11.02 8.82
N LEU A 30 11.90 -10.78 7.64
CA LEU A 30 10.62 -11.35 7.21
C LEU A 30 10.85 -12.72 6.61
N SER A 31 9.93 -13.66 6.86
CA SER A 31 9.90 -14.90 6.09
C SER A 31 9.51 -14.64 4.63
N THR A 32 9.81 -15.59 3.75
CA THR A 32 9.40 -15.54 2.34
C THR A 32 7.89 -15.34 2.20
N HIS A 33 7.10 -16.12 2.96
CA HIS A 33 5.64 -16.02 2.95
C HIS A 33 5.14 -14.65 3.43
N GLU A 34 5.72 -14.10 4.50
CA GLU A 34 5.34 -12.76 4.97
C GLU A 34 5.71 -11.66 3.97
N THR A 35 6.79 -11.87 3.21
CA THR A 35 7.21 -10.95 2.15
C THR A 35 6.26 -11.02 0.97
N ASP A 36 5.87 -12.22 0.53
CA ASP A 36 4.87 -12.42 -0.52
C ASP A 36 3.51 -11.82 -0.14
N ASP A 37 3.03 -12.08 1.09
CA ASP A 37 1.79 -11.49 1.60
C ASP A 37 1.86 -9.96 1.64
N LEU A 38 3.00 -9.41 2.02
CA LEU A 38 3.23 -7.97 2.03
C LEU A 38 3.20 -7.39 0.61
N ILE A 39 3.81 -8.05 -0.36
CA ILE A 39 3.79 -7.64 -1.78
C ILE A 39 2.36 -7.65 -2.32
N VAL A 40 1.63 -8.76 -2.14
CA VAL A 40 0.25 -8.89 -2.61
C VAL A 40 -0.65 -7.82 -1.98
N LYS A 41 -0.47 -7.55 -0.68
CA LYS A 41 -1.20 -6.49 0.02
C LYS A 41 -0.88 -5.10 -0.55
N LEU A 42 0.38 -4.80 -0.82
CA LEU A 42 0.80 -3.51 -1.37
C LEU A 42 0.31 -3.31 -2.81
N GLU A 43 0.36 -4.35 -3.64
CA GLU A 43 -0.17 -4.31 -5.00
C GLU A 43 -1.67 -3.99 -4.99
N LYS A 44 -2.46 -4.73 -4.19
CA LYS A 44 -3.90 -4.48 -4.05
C LYS A 44 -4.19 -3.07 -3.56
N THR A 45 -3.47 -2.60 -2.53
CA THR A 45 -3.64 -1.25 -1.98
C THR A 45 -3.32 -0.17 -3.01
N THR A 46 -2.34 -0.42 -3.87
CA THR A 46 -1.96 0.50 -4.96
C THR A 46 -3.04 0.57 -6.03
N VAL A 47 -3.61 -0.57 -6.44
CA VAL A 47 -4.73 -0.62 -7.39
C VAL A 47 -5.94 0.14 -6.84
N ASP A 48 -6.31 -0.10 -5.58
CA ASP A 48 -7.42 0.61 -4.94
C ASP A 48 -7.17 2.12 -4.83
N ALA A 49 -5.93 2.55 -4.54
CA ALA A 49 -5.55 3.96 -4.53
C ALA A 49 -5.66 4.60 -5.92
N LEU A 50 -5.20 3.92 -6.97
CA LEU A 50 -5.32 4.40 -8.35
C LEU A 50 -6.78 4.53 -8.78
N ASN A 51 -7.64 3.59 -8.39
CA ASN A 51 -9.07 3.67 -8.64
C ASN A 51 -9.71 4.88 -7.92
N ASN A 52 -9.31 5.15 -6.68
CA ASN A 52 -9.78 6.32 -5.94
C ASN A 52 -9.31 7.63 -6.57
N VAL A 53 -8.07 7.69 -7.08
CA VAL A 53 -7.58 8.83 -7.87
C VAL A 53 -8.39 9.02 -9.15
N ALA A 54 -8.71 7.95 -9.86
CA ALA A 54 -9.53 8.02 -11.09
C ALA A 54 -10.93 8.60 -10.80
N LYS A 55 -11.56 8.18 -9.69
CA LYS A 55 -12.85 8.72 -9.22
C LYS A 55 -12.80 10.19 -8.79
N LEU A 56 -11.63 10.70 -8.40
CA LEU A 56 -11.45 12.12 -8.05
C LEU A 56 -11.15 13.00 -9.27
N LYS A 57 -10.68 12.39 -10.37
CA LYS A 57 -10.40 13.08 -11.65
C LYS A 57 -11.61 13.13 -12.58
N GLY A 58 -12.50 12.15 -12.48
CA GLY A 58 -13.78 12.10 -13.22
C GLY A 58 -14.89 12.81 -12.47
#